data_AF-A0A1L8GM48-F1
#
_entry.id   AF-A0A1L8GM48-F1
#
_cell.length_a   1.000
_cell.length_b   1.000
_cell.length_c   1.000
_cell.angle_alpha   90.00
_cell.angle_beta   90.00
_cell.angle_gamma   90.00
#
_symmetry.space_group_name_H-M   'P 1'
#
loop_
_entity.id
_entity.type
_entity.pdbx_description
1 polymer ?
#
loop_
_entity_poly.entity_id
_entity_poly.type
_entity_poly.pdbx_seq_one_letter_code
_entity_poly.pdbx_strand_id
1 'polypeptide(L)'
;MATPKEKEQRDEVSLNAIHRETIKKENRCQKLVTEFGINPYRKVHAIARKPMSWDDNENETADDHFLKIIHHGALEPTKKYTEPQTTSQEIGWITTPLITSDRTDRRLHFFREKTEITKYMETAWRLKEQSENIQ
;
A
#
# COMPACT_ATOMS: atom_id res chain seq x y z
N MET A 1 -37.32 -47.33 -18.24
CA MET A 1 -36.82 -46.44 -17.17
C MET A 1 -36.27 -47.32 -16.07
N ALA A 2 -34.97 -47.21 -15.74
CA ALA A 2 -34.37 -48.05 -14.71
C ALA A 2 -34.94 -47.68 -13.33
N THR A 3 -35.43 -48.67 -12.57
CA THR A 3 -35.93 -48.48 -11.22
C THR A 3 -34.79 -48.07 -10.29
N PRO A 4 -34.97 -47.07 -9.40
CA PRO A 4 -33.93 -46.68 -8.48
C PRO A 4 -33.67 -47.81 -7.48
N LYS A 5 -32.44 -48.32 -7.45
CA LYS A 5 -32.00 -49.28 -6.41
C LYS A 5 -32.10 -48.61 -5.04
N GLU A 6 -32.78 -49.27 -4.11
CA GLU A 6 -32.79 -48.87 -2.70
C GLU A 6 -31.36 -48.86 -2.17
N LYS A 7 -30.97 -47.77 -1.50
CA LYS A 7 -29.63 -47.61 -0.95
C LYS A 7 -29.52 -48.46 0.29
N GLU A 8 -28.65 -49.47 0.24
CA GLU A 8 -28.29 -50.33 1.35
C GLU A 8 -27.86 -49.49 2.58
N GLN A 9 -28.39 -49.82 3.76
CA GLN A 9 -28.05 -49.13 5.01
C GLN A 9 -26.54 -49.30 5.26
N ARG A 10 -25.81 -48.18 5.23
CA ARG A 10 -24.35 -48.20 5.35
C ARG A 10 -23.95 -48.45 6.80
N ASP A 11 -23.07 -49.43 6.99
CA ASP A 11 -22.45 -49.73 8.27
C ASP A 11 -21.71 -48.50 8.83
N GLU A 12 -22.07 -48.11 10.05
CA GLU A 12 -21.52 -46.96 10.76
C GLU A 12 -20.01 -47.11 11.01
N VAL A 13 -19.55 -48.35 11.24
CA VAL A 13 -18.13 -48.63 11.47
C VAL A 13 -17.32 -48.33 10.21
N SER A 14 -17.83 -48.73 9.04
CA SER A 14 -17.23 -48.44 7.73
C SER A 14 -17.18 -46.93 7.44
N LEU A 15 -18.26 -46.19 7.76
CA LEU A 15 -18.29 -44.73 7.61
C LEU A 15 -17.25 -44.03 8.50
N ASN A 16 -17.12 -44.48 9.75
CA ASN A 16 -16.13 -43.96 10.69
C ASN A 16 -14.69 -44.27 10.24
N ALA A 17 -14.47 -45.43 9.63
CA ALA A 17 -13.17 -45.79 9.07
C ALA A 17 -12.76 -44.88 7.90
N ILE A 18 -13.69 -44.60 6.98
CA ILE A 18 -13.49 -43.65 5.87
C ILE A 18 -13.20 -42.25 6.42
N HIS A 19 -14.00 -41.78 7.38
CA HIS A 19 -13.83 -40.46 7.98
C HIS A 19 -12.44 -40.29 8.64
N ARG A 20 -11.98 -41.30 9.39
CA ARG A 20 -10.63 -41.32 9.97
C ARG A 20 -9.54 -41.28 8.90
N GLU A 21 -9.73 -41.98 7.79
CA GLU A 21 -8.78 -41.98 6.68
C GLU A 21 -8.72 -40.61 5.98
N THR A 22 -9.87 -39.96 5.80
CA THR A 22 -9.97 -38.59 5.28
C THR A 22 -9.24 -37.59 6.18
N ILE A 23 -9.50 -37.61 7.49
CA ILE A 23 -8.80 -36.74 8.46
C ILE A 23 -7.29 -36.97 8.41
N LYS A 24 -6.84 -38.24 8.33
CA LYS A 24 -5.40 -38.54 8.21
C LYS A 24 -4.78 -37.98 6.93
N LYS A 25 -5.49 -38.06 5.80
CA LYS A 25 -5.04 -37.48 4.52
C LYS A 25 -5.00 -35.96 4.57
N GLU A 26 -6.02 -35.33 5.14
CA GLU A 26 -6.08 -33.88 5.33
C GLU A 26 -4.93 -33.40 6.22
N ASN A 27 -4.75 -34.01 7.40
CA ASN A 27 -3.65 -33.65 8.31
C ASN A 27 -2.27 -33.89 7.69
N ARG A 28 -2.10 -34.93 6.86
CA ARG A 28 -0.85 -35.18 6.12
C ARG A 28 -0.57 -34.09 5.08
N CYS A 29 -1.60 -33.53 4.46
CA CYS A 29 -1.49 -32.51 3.43
C CYS A 29 -1.55 -31.08 3.98
N GLN A 30 -1.98 -30.89 5.23
CA GLN A 30 -2.02 -29.60 5.90
C GLN A 30 -0.59 -29.13 6.23
N LYS A 31 0.04 -28.46 5.28
CA LYS A 31 1.27 -27.70 5.53
C LYS A 31 0.89 -26.36 6.12
N LEU A 32 1.04 -26.22 7.44
CA LEU A 32 1.01 -24.91 8.08
C LEU A 32 2.30 -24.18 7.69
N VAL A 33 2.20 -23.24 6.76
CA VAL A 33 3.27 -22.28 6.53
C VAL A 33 3.14 -21.26 7.66
N THR A 34 4.10 -21.26 8.58
CA THR A 34 4.16 -20.28 9.68
C THR A 34 5.03 -19.08 9.30
N GLU A 35 5.95 -19.29 8.36
CA GLU A 35 6.88 -18.27 7.87
C GLU A 35 6.34 -17.69 6.57
N PHE A 36 5.81 -16.47 6.64
CA PHE A 36 5.34 -15.74 5.48
C PHE A 36 6.32 -14.62 5.15
N GLY A 37 6.93 -14.69 3.96
CA GLY A 37 7.72 -13.59 3.41
C GLY A 37 6.84 -12.64 2.62
N ILE A 38 6.96 -11.34 2.87
CA ILE A 38 6.30 -10.32 2.04
C ILE A 38 7.18 -10.05 0.83
N ASN A 39 6.57 -10.07 -0.36
CA ASN A 39 7.30 -9.69 -1.58
C ASN A 39 7.52 -8.17 -1.59
N PRO A 40 8.77 -7.68 -1.48
CA PRO A 40 9.07 -6.25 -1.39
C PRO A 40 8.73 -5.47 -2.68
N TYR A 41 8.58 -6.16 -3.81
CA TYR A 41 8.31 -5.56 -5.11
C TYR A 41 6.81 -5.52 -5.46
N ARG A 42 5.95 -6.11 -4.64
CA ARG A 42 4.50 -6.12 -4.86
C ARG A 42 3.82 -5.17 -3.89
N LYS A 43 2.94 -4.31 -4.42
CA LYS A 43 2.17 -3.37 -3.59
C LYS A 43 1.31 -4.15 -2.59
N VAL A 44 1.55 -3.92 -1.29
CA VAL A 44 0.72 -4.47 -0.22
C VAL A 44 -0.57 -3.67 -0.18
N HIS A 45 -1.71 -4.34 -0.41
CA HIS A 45 -3.02 -3.75 -0.16
C HIS A 45 -3.36 -3.97 1.31
N ALA A 46 -3.68 -2.90 2.03
CA ALA A 46 -4.22 -3.02 3.37
C ALA A 46 -5.54 -3.80 3.29
N ILE A 47 -5.53 -5.03 3.79
CA ILE A 47 -6.75 -5.82 3.94
C ILE A 47 -7.45 -5.23 5.16
N ALA A 48 -8.59 -4.57 4.95
CA ALA A 48 -9.40 -4.08 6.05
C ALA A 48 -9.77 -5.27 6.95
N ARG A 49 -9.37 -5.19 8.23
CA ARG A 49 -9.70 -6.22 9.21
C ARG A 49 -11.19 -6.17 9.54
N LYS A 50 -11.66 -7.21 10.23
CA LYS A 50 -13.05 -7.29 10.66
C LYS A 50 -13.33 -6.17 11.66
N PRO A 51 -14.42 -5.37 11.52
CA PRO A 51 -14.69 -4.21 12.38
C PRO A 51 -14.73 -4.46 13.89
N MET A 52 -14.86 -5.73 14.31
CA MET A 52 -15.00 -6.15 15.69
C MET A 52 -13.82 -7.01 16.18
N SER A 53 -12.67 -7.03 15.50
CA SER A 53 -11.51 -7.78 16.02
C SER A 53 -10.91 -7.14 17.26
N TRP A 54 -10.76 -7.92 18.32
CA TRP A 54 -10.09 -7.50 19.56
C TRP A 54 -8.57 -7.44 19.42
N ASP A 55 -8.02 -8.21 18.48
CA ASP A 55 -6.58 -8.32 18.18
C ASP A 55 -5.92 -6.98 17.79
N ASP A 56 -6.70 -5.95 17.43
CA ASP A 56 -6.16 -4.63 17.09
C ASP A 56 -5.67 -3.85 18.33
N ASN A 57 -5.98 -4.32 19.54
CA ASN A 57 -5.58 -3.69 20.80
C ASN A 57 -4.30 -4.30 21.42
N GLU A 58 -3.76 -5.37 20.82
CA GLU A 58 -2.44 -5.90 21.18
C GLU A 58 -1.36 -5.09 20.47
N ASN A 59 -0.62 -4.29 21.23
CA ASN A 59 0.61 -3.64 20.76
C ASN A 59 1.73 -4.69 20.64
N GLU A 60 1.63 -5.56 19.64
CA GLU A 60 2.77 -6.38 19.24
C GLU A 60 3.87 -5.47 18.70
N THR A 61 5.12 -5.76 19.07
CA THR A 61 6.27 -5.07 18.48
C THR A 61 6.31 -5.43 16.99
N ALA A 62 6.16 -4.42 16.14
CA ALA A 62 6.20 -4.61 14.69
C ALA A 62 7.51 -5.31 14.28
N ASP A 63 7.42 -6.23 13.32
CA ASP A 63 8.58 -6.95 12.80
C ASP A 63 9.60 -5.96 12.19
N ASP A 64 10.79 -5.92 12.78
CA ASP A 64 11.91 -5.09 12.34
C ASP A 64 12.28 -5.33 10.87
N HIS A 65 12.17 -6.58 10.40
CA HIS A 65 12.47 -6.91 9.01
C HIS A 65 11.45 -6.28 8.06
N PHE A 66 10.17 -6.34 8.42
CA PHE A 66 9.09 -5.74 7.65
C PHE A 66 9.22 -4.21 7.59
N LEU A 67 9.51 -3.56 8.73
CA LEU A 67 9.75 -2.11 8.77
C LEU A 67 10.92 -1.72 7.86
N LYS A 68 12.03 -2.46 7.89
CA LYS A 68 13.18 -2.21 7.00
C LYS A 68 12.79 -2.28 5.53
N ILE A 69 11.98 -3.25 5.13
CA ILE A 69 11.50 -3.38 3.74
C ILE A 69 10.66 -2.16 3.34
N ILE A 70 9.71 -1.74 4.19
CA ILE A 70 8.85 -0.57 3.90
C ILE A 70 9.70 0.69 3.79
N HIS A 71 10.57 0.93 4.77
CA HIS A 71 11.45 2.10 4.77
C HIS A 71 12.35 2.11 3.55
N HIS A 72 12.97 0.97 3.23
CA HIS A 72 13.76 0.83 2.02
C HIS A 72 12.94 1.13 0.76
N GLY A 73 11.71 0.62 0.65
CA GLY A 73 10.79 0.90 -0.46
C GLY A 73 10.42 2.39 -0.59
N ALA A 74 10.39 3.14 0.50
CA ALA A 74 10.10 4.57 0.52
C ALA A 74 11.32 5.47 0.24
N LEU A 75 12.55 4.92 0.24
CA LEU A 75 13.76 5.72 -0.03
C LEU A 75 13.77 6.30 -1.45
N GLU A 76 14.44 7.45 -1.59
CA GLU A 76 14.73 8.06 -2.88
C GLU A 76 15.58 7.15 -3.76
N PRO A 77 15.43 7.20 -5.10
CA PRO A 77 16.23 6.39 -6.02
C PRO A 77 17.74 6.52 -5.81
N THR A 78 18.23 7.73 -5.54
CA THR A 78 19.65 8.05 -5.29
C THR A 78 20.20 7.41 -4.02
N LYS A 79 19.33 7.08 -3.05
CA LYS A 79 19.70 6.37 -1.81
C LYS A 79 19.64 4.84 -1.98
N LYS A 80 18.91 4.36 -2.99
CA LYS A 80 18.74 2.93 -3.28
C LYS A 80 19.78 2.39 -4.24
N TYR A 81 20.12 3.16 -5.27
CA TYR A 81 21.02 2.75 -6.34
C TYR A 81 22.17 3.72 -6.46
N THR A 82 23.34 3.23 -6.84
CA THR A 82 24.52 4.06 -7.11
C THR A 82 24.35 4.87 -8.39
N GLU A 83 23.65 4.31 -9.37
CA GLU A 83 23.47 4.86 -10.71
C GLU A 83 21.99 4.77 -11.14
N PRO A 84 21.52 5.70 -11.99
CA PRO A 84 20.14 5.69 -12.48
C PRO A 84 19.87 4.41 -13.25
N GLN A 85 18.77 3.74 -12.94
CA GLN A 85 18.39 2.47 -13.58
C GLN A 85 17.54 2.68 -14.83
N THR A 86 16.95 3.86 -14.98
CA THR A 86 16.10 4.22 -16.12
C THR A 86 16.43 5.62 -16.62
N THR A 87 16.16 5.88 -17.91
CA THR A 87 16.38 7.20 -18.52
C THR A 87 15.60 8.31 -17.83
N SER A 88 14.40 8.01 -17.31
CA SER A 88 13.64 8.98 -16.53
C SER A 88 14.28 9.31 -15.18
N GLN A 89 15.08 8.39 -14.60
CA GLN A 89 15.81 8.65 -13.35
C GLN A 89 17.07 9.47 -13.60
N GLU A 90 17.67 9.41 -14.79
CA GLU A 90 18.80 10.29 -15.15
C GLU A 90 18.41 11.77 -14.99
N ILE A 91 17.17 12.10 -15.36
CA ILE A 91 16.60 13.43 -15.16
C ILE A 91 16.38 13.67 -13.66
N GLY A 92 17.24 14.50 -13.07
CA GLY A 92 17.17 14.82 -11.66
C GLY A 92 17.87 13.81 -10.75
N TRP A 93 18.74 12.94 -11.28
CA TRP A 93 19.61 12.11 -10.45
C TRP A 93 20.55 12.96 -9.58
N ILE A 94 21.13 14.01 -10.19
CA ILE A 94 21.95 15.02 -9.51
C ILE A 94 21.09 16.26 -9.32
N THR A 95 20.40 16.36 -8.18
CA THR A 95 19.53 17.50 -7.86
C THR A 95 20.28 18.69 -7.28
N THR A 96 21.48 18.46 -6.73
CA THR A 96 22.30 19.51 -6.15
C THR A 96 22.84 20.41 -7.27
N PRO A 97 22.50 21.71 -7.29
CA PRO A 97 22.99 22.61 -8.32
C PRO A 97 24.51 22.78 -8.19
N LEU A 98 25.20 22.83 -9.32
CA LEU A 98 26.66 23.07 -9.36
C LEU A 98 27.05 24.45 -8.81
N ILE A 99 26.12 25.40 -8.87
CA ILE A 99 26.28 26.76 -8.36
C ILE A 99 25.30 26.92 -7.21
N THR A 100 25.78 27.41 -6.07
CA THR A 100 24.92 27.78 -4.94
C THR A 100 24.13 29.02 -5.31
N SER A 101 22.90 28.83 -5.77
CA SER A 101 21.99 29.93 -6.09
C SER A 101 21.38 30.48 -4.80
N ASP A 102 21.82 31.68 -4.39
CA ASP A 102 21.13 32.41 -3.33
C ASP A 102 19.80 32.96 -3.86
N ARG A 103 18.70 32.35 -3.40
CA ARG A 103 17.34 32.78 -3.78
C ARG A 103 16.86 34.01 -3.01
N THR A 104 17.61 34.43 -1.99
CA THR A 104 17.27 35.62 -1.20
C THR A 104 17.78 36.91 -1.85
N ASP A 105 18.79 36.82 -2.71
CA ASP A 105 19.32 37.99 -3.41
C ASP A 105 18.33 38.51 -4.47
N ARG A 106 17.64 39.60 -4.13
CA ARG A 106 16.69 40.29 -5.02
C ARG A 106 17.34 40.88 -6.28
N ARG A 107 18.69 40.97 -6.35
CA ARG A 107 19.40 41.44 -7.56
C ARG A 107 19.45 40.38 -8.65
N LEU A 108 19.38 39.11 -8.28
CA LEU A 108 19.49 37.97 -9.20
C LEU A 108 18.18 37.16 -9.26
N HIS A 109 17.37 37.20 -8.20
CA HIS A 109 16.07 36.51 -8.11
C HIS A 109 14.89 37.48 -8.21
N PHE A 110 14.30 37.57 -9.41
CA PHE A 110 13.13 38.40 -9.70
C PHE A 110 11.85 37.57 -9.82
N PHE A 111 11.47 36.90 -8.74
CA PHE A 111 10.20 36.15 -8.73
C PHE A 111 9.01 37.12 -8.69
N ARG A 112 7.90 36.72 -9.31
CA ARG A 112 6.66 37.52 -9.28
C ARG A 112 6.03 37.41 -7.91
N GLU A 113 5.98 38.51 -7.18
CA GLU A 113 5.30 38.61 -5.89
C GLU A 113 3.89 39.18 -6.04
N LYS A 114 2.93 38.63 -5.29
CA LYS A 114 1.60 39.23 -5.18
C LYS A 114 1.69 40.46 -4.28
N THR A 115 1.41 41.62 -4.85
CA THR A 115 1.24 42.88 -4.11
C THR A 115 -0.12 42.93 -3.45
N GLU A 116 -0.30 43.83 -2.49
CA GLU A 116 -1.58 44.06 -1.80
C GLU A 116 -2.72 44.35 -2.79
N ILE A 117 -2.44 45.13 -3.84
CA ILE A 117 -3.40 45.44 -4.90
C ILE A 117 -3.83 44.17 -5.63
N THR A 118 -2.88 43.32 -6.03
CA THR A 118 -3.21 42.06 -6.71
C THR A 118 -3.98 41.10 -5.81
N LYS A 119 -3.64 41.02 -4.52
CA LYS A 119 -4.37 40.20 -3.53
C LYS A 119 -5.80 40.72 -3.33
N TYR A 120 -5.98 42.03 -3.18
CA TYR A 120 -7.29 42.66 -3.04
C TYR A 120 -8.16 42.37 -4.25
N MET A 121 -7.63 42.58 -5.46
CA MET A 121 -8.37 42.27 -6.67
C MET A 121 -8.73 40.78 -6.75
N GLU A 122 -7.79 39.86 -6.49
CA GLU A 122 -8.10 38.42 -6.43
C GLU A 122 -9.26 38.10 -5.47
N THR A 123 -9.30 38.71 -4.29
CA THR A 123 -10.41 38.52 -3.34
C THR A 123 -11.73 39.08 -3.86
N ALA A 124 -11.70 40.26 -4.49
CA ALA A 124 -12.88 40.90 -5.07
C ALA A 124 -13.47 40.07 -6.22
N TRP A 125 -12.62 39.53 -7.10
CA TRP A 125 -13.03 38.64 -8.19
C TRP A 125 -13.64 37.34 -7.66
N ARG A 126 -13.06 36.70 -6.64
CA ARG A 126 -13.63 35.49 -6.02
C ARG A 126 -15.02 35.73 -5.42
N LEU A 127 -15.21 36.87 -4.72
CA LEU A 127 -16.51 37.24 -4.14
C LEU A 127 -17.56 37.45 -5.23
N LYS A 128 -17.18 38.10 -6.33
CA LYS A 128 -18.05 38.30 -7.49
C LYS A 128 -18.49 36.96 -8.09
N GLU A 129 -17.55 36.06 -8.36
CA GLU A 129 -17.86 34.72 -8.90
C GLU A 129 -18.77 33.89 -7.97
N GLN A 130 -18.56 33.97 -6.65
CA GLN A 130 -19.44 33.32 -5.68
C GLN A 130 -20.86 33.89 -5.72
N SER A 131 -21.00 35.21 -5.84
CA SER A 131 -22.31 35.84 -5.93
C SER A 131 -23.07 35.51 -7.21
N GLU A 132 -22.36 35.38 -8.34
CA GLU A 132 -22.93 35.02 -9.64
C GLU A 132 -23.34 33.54 -9.71
N ASN A 133 -22.59 32.64 -9.05
CA ASN A 133 -22.90 31.19 -9.02
C ASN A 133 -24.05 30.81 -8.06
N ILE A 134 -24.46 31.72 -7.16
CA ILE A 134 -25.54 31.50 -6.19
C ILE A 134 -26.90 32.00 -6.74
N GLN A 135 -26.90 32.84 -7.78
CA GLN A 135 -28.09 33.30 -8.51
C GLN A 135 -28.51 32.29 -9.59
#